data_AF-A0A536RP68-F1
#
_entry.id   AF-A0A536RP68-F1
#
_cell.length_a   1.000
_cell.length_b   1.000
_cell.length_c   1.000
_cell.angle_alpha   90.00
_cell.angle_beta   90.00
_cell.angle_gamma   90.00
#
_symmetry.space_group_name_H-M   'P 1'
#
loop_
_entity.id
_entity.type
_entity.pdbx_description
1 polymer ?
#
loop_
_entity_poly.entity_id
_entity_poly.type
_entity_poly.pdbx_seq_one_letter_code
_entity_poly.pdbx_strand_id
1 'polypeptide(L)'
;MGAQPPGQVGQLSPDGMWRWDGQQWVPTDLARPPQPAGPKRTWIWWAAGGCGLLLLIAVAGGIYGFVSLVHTFQRGGLSCLPSDFPRYPSASTTRDYTYYGTNLAPGDTHECQEVLASNDDVSTVTDFYAGKLSTGDWKITSDDRATGELKFARVSRPLTVGVVDMLGRGQHTVIQIKLDS
;
A
#
# COMPACT_ATOMS: atom_id res chain seq x y z
N MET A 1 83.24 -28.77 -41.45
CA MET A 1 82.06 -29.53 -40.97
C MET A 1 80.84 -28.69 -41.31
N GLY A 2 79.91 -29.27 -42.06
CA GLY A 2 79.04 -28.57 -43.01
C GLY A 2 77.93 -27.70 -42.40
N ALA A 3 77.62 -26.61 -43.10
CA ALA A 3 76.46 -25.76 -42.84
C ALA A 3 75.16 -26.51 -43.22
N GLN A 4 74.24 -26.66 -42.28
CA GLN A 4 72.88 -27.17 -42.52
C GLN A 4 72.03 -26.13 -43.30
N PRO A 5 71.10 -26.58 -44.17
CA PRO A 5 70.25 -25.71 -45.00
C PRO A 5 69.30 -24.83 -44.16
N PRO A 6 68.76 -23.72 -44.72
CA PRO A 6 68.00 -22.73 -43.96
C PRO A 6 66.75 -23.37 -43.34
N GLY A 7 66.63 -23.24 -42.02
CA GLY A 7 65.57 -23.83 -41.22
C GLY A 7 64.17 -23.37 -41.65
N GLN A 8 63.16 -24.22 -41.43
CA GLN A 8 61.76 -23.82 -41.56
C GLN A 8 61.45 -22.70 -40.56
N VAL A 9 60.63 -21.73 -40.97
CA VAL A 9 60.14 -20.66 -40.07
C VAL A 9 59.46 -21.31 -38.87
N GLY A 10 59.90 -20.95 -37.66
CA GLY A 10 59.44 -21.54 -36.41
C GLY A 10 60.30 -22.70 -35.89
N GLN A 11 61.38 -23.10 -36.58
CA GLN A 11 62.34 -24.07 -36.06
C GLN A 11 63.03 -23.52 -34.81
N LEU A 12 63.04 -24.31 -33.74
CA LEU A 12 63.82 -24.02 -32.53
C LEU A 12 65.27 -24.46 -32.69
N SER A 13 66.17 -23.69 -32.08
CA SER A 13 67.58 -24.03 -31.94
C SER A 13 67.74 -25.26 -31.04
N PRO A 14 68.86 -26.02 -31.15
CA PRO A 14 69.08 -27.23 -30.35
C PRO A 14 69.06 -26.99 -28.83
N ASP A 15 69.36 -25.78 -28.38
CA ASP A 15 69.32 -25.32 -26.99
C ASP A 15 67.94 -24.77 -26.57
N GLY A 16 66.97 -24.67 -27.48
CA GLY A 16 65.61 -24.20 -27.23
C GLY A 16 65.47 -22.70 -26.97
N MET A 17 66.57 -21.94 -26.95
CA MET A 17 66.57 -20.52 -26.61
C MET A 17 66.19 -19.60 -27.77
N TRP A 18 66.31 -20.07 -29.00
CA TRP A 18 66.11 -19.27 -30.21
C TRP A 18 65.12 -19.94 -31.16
N ARG A 19 64.32 -19.13 -31.86
CA ARG A 19 63.51 -19.58 -33.00
C ARG A 19 63.95 -18.89 -34.27
N TRP A 20 63.94 -19.62 -35.38
CA TRP A 20 64.19 -19.09 -36.70
C TRP A 20 62.95 -18.36 -37.24
N ASP A 21 63.06 -17.07 -37.55
CA ASP A 21 61.95 -16.27 -38.10
C ASP A 21 61.89 -16.27 -39.64
N GLY A 22 62.82 -16.96 -40.30
CA GLY A 22 62.98 -16.99 -41.75
C GLY A 22 64.12 -16.12 -42.28
N GLN A 23 64.66 -15.21 -41.46
CA GLN A 23 65.81 -14.36 -41.81
C GLN A 23 66.92 -14.37 -40.75
N GLN A 24 66.58 -14.50 -39.47
CA GLN A 24 67.51 -14.51 -38.35
C GLN A 24 66.99 -15.35 -37.18
N TRP A 25 67.89 -15.69 -36.25
CA TRP A 25 67.53 -16.32 -34.98
C TRP A 25 67.07 -15.25 -33.99
N VAL A 26 65.83 -15.37 -33.49
CA VAL A 26 65.26 -14.47 -32.48
C VAL A 26 64.97 -15.22 -31.18
N PRO A 27 65.17 -14.61 -30.00
CA PRO A 27 65.02 -15.29 -28.71
C PRO A 27 63.56 -15.70 -28.47
N THR A 28 63.36 -16.88 -27.89
CA THR A 28 62.05 -17.48 -27.62
C THR A 28 61.22 -16.67 -26.60
N ASP A 29 61.87 -15.80 -25.81
CA ASP A 29 61.27 -14.95 -24.76
C ASP A 29 60.28 -13.88 -25.25
N LEU A 30 60.06 -13.79 -26.57
CA LEU A 30 58.93 -13.03 -27.15
C LEU A 30 57.64 -13.85 -27.28
N ALA A 31 57.52 -14.98 -26.59
CA ALA A 31 56.22 -15.53 -26.20
C ALA A 31 55.58 -14.63 -25.12
N ARG A 32 55.14 -13.44 -25.51
CA ARG A 32 54.32 -12.57 -24.67
C ARG A 32 53.07 -13.38 -24.24
N PRO A 33 52.86 -13.67 -22.95
CA PRO A 33 51.59 -14.27 -22.53
C PRO A 33 50.46 -13.34 -22.97
N PRO A 34 49.28 -13.84 -23.37
CA PRO A 34 48.14 -12.98 -23.64
C PRO A 34 47.90 -12.14 -22.38
N GLN A 35 48.10 -10.82 -22.51
CA GLN A 35 47.76 -9.87 -21.46
C GLN A 35 46.28 -10.07 -21.13
N PRO A 36 45.89 -10.28 -19.86
CA PRO A 36 44.49 -10.23 -19.51
C PRO A 36 43.97 -8.82 -19.88
N ALA A 37 42.98 -8.79 -20.77
CA ALA A 37 42.31 -7.57 -21.17
C ALA A 37 41.84 -6.84 -19.90
N GLY A 38 42.19 -5.55 -19.79
CA GLY A 38 41.89 -4.71 -18.63
C GLY A 38 40.42 -4.72 -18.22
N PRO A 39 40.08 -4.24 -17.01
CA PRO A 39 38.73 -4.32 -16.47
C PRO A 39 37.74 -3.55 -17.35
N LYS A 40 37.06 -4.29 -18.23
CA LYS A 40 36.08 -3.75 -19.15
C LYS A 40 34.85 -3.39 -18.34
N ARG A 41 34.67 -2.10 -18.04
CA ARG A 41 33.49 -1.24 -18.27
C ARG A 41 32.08 -1.89 -18.37
N THR A 42 31.81 -3.03 -17.76
CA THR A 42 30.49 -3.67 -17.68
C THR A 42 29.94 -3.60 -16.26
N TRP A 43 30.80 -3.48 -15.24
CA TRP A 43 30.40 -3.25 -13.85
C TRP A 43 29.56 -1.98 -13.71
N ILE A 44 29.99 -0.87 -14.34
CA ILE A 44 29.28 0.41 -14.24
C ILE A 44 27.87 0.31 -14.85
N TRP A 45 27.66 -0.53 -15.86
CA TRP A 45 26.34 -0.79 -16.44
C TRP A 45 25.43 -1.59 -15.50
N TRP A 46 25.98 -2.52 -14.72
CA TRP A 46 25.25 -3.24 -13.67
C TRP A 46 24.94 -2.35 -12.45
N ALA A 47 25.86 -1.44 -12.09
CA ALA A 47 25.64 -0.48 -11.00
C ALA A 47 24.59 0.58 -11.36
N ALA A 48 24.63 1.12 -12.59
CA ALA A 48 23.64 2.10 -13.07
C ALA A 48 22.27 1.46 -13.33
N GLY A 49 22.24 0.25 -13.89
CA GLY A 49 20.99 -0.50 -14.11
C GLY A 49 20.33 -0.93 -12.79
N GLY A 50 21.13 -1.42 -11.84
CA GLY A 50 20.65 -1.77 -10.50
C GLY A 50 20.18 -0.56 -9.70
N CYS A 51 20.91 0.56 -9.74
CA CYS A 51 20.50 1.79 -9.08
C CYS A 51 19.23 2.39 -9.70
N GLY A 52 19.11 2.36 -11.04
CA GLY A 52 17.90 2.77 -11.74
C GLY A 52 16.68 1.93 -11.35
N LEU A 53 16.82 0.61 -11.28
CA LEU A 53 15.75 -0.29 -10.85
C LEU A 53 15.35 -0.06 -9.39
N LEU A 54 16.33 0.12 -8.49
CA LEU A 54 16.07 0.42 -7.07
C LEU A 54 15.36 1.76 -6.88
N LEU A 55 15.74 2.80 -7.65
CA LEU A 55 15.04 4.08 -7.62
C LEU A 55 13.61 3.95 -8.13
N LEU A 56 13.37 3.17 -9.19
CA LEU A 56 12.01 2.92 -9.68
C LEU A 56 11.18 2.15 -8.66
N ILE A 57 11.74 1.13 -7.99
CA ILE A 57 11.05 0.39 -6.93
C ILE A 57 10.76 1.31 -5.74
N ALA A 58 11.71 2.16 -5.34
CA ALA A 58 11.53 3.10 -4.22
C ALA A 58 10.48 4.17 -4.55
N VAL A 59 10.46 4.71 -5.77
CA VAL A 59 9.45 5.67 -6.22
C VAL A 59 8.08 5.01 -6.34
N ALA A 60 7.99 3.83 -6.96
CA ALA A 60 6.74 3.09 -7.06
C ALA A 60 6.20 2.68 -5.69
N GLY A 61 7.05 2.20 -4.79
CA GLY A 61 6.71 1.87 -3.41
C GLY A 61 6.33 3.10 -2.59
N GLY A 62 7.02 4.22 -2.77
CA GLY A 62 6.68 5.50 -2.14
C GLY A 62 5.34 6.05 -2.61
N ILE A 63 5.04 5.98 -3.91
CA ILE A 63 3.73 6.38 -4.46
C ILE A 63 2.64 5.45 -3.93
N TYR A 64 2.81 4.13 -3.98
CA TYR A 64 1.83 3.18 -3.45
C TYR A 64 1.61 3.36 -1.95
N GLY A 65 2.68 3.55 -1.18
CA GLY A 65 2.61 3.81 0.26
C GLY A 65 1.90 5.13 0.57
N PHE A 66 2.22 6.20 -0.17
CA PHE A 66 1.58 7.50 -0.02
C PHE A 66 0.10 7.47 -0.42
N VAL A 67 -0.25 6.83 -1.54
CA VAL A 67 -1.64 6.66 -1.99
C VAL A 67 -2.44 5.83 -0.98
N SER A 68 -1.87 4.74 -0.46
CA SER A 68 -2.50 3.96 0.62
C SER A 68 -2.70 4.81 1.88
N LEU A 69 -1.72 5.62 2.25
CA LEU A 69 -1.79 6.46 3.44
C LEU A 69 -2.85 7.57 3.27
N VAL A 70 -2.91 8.21 2.11
CA VAL A 70 -3.93 9.20 1.77
C VAL A 70 -5.31 8.57 1.74
N HIS A 71 -5.47 7.36 1.19
CA HIS A 71 -6.74 6.64 1.28
C HIS A 71 -7.12 6.29 2.72
N THR A 72 -6.15 6.00 3.60
CA THR A 72 -6.42 5.77 5.03
C THR A 72 -6.83 7.07 5.75
N PHE A 73 -6.21 8.20 5.44
CA PHE A 73 -6.58 9.51 6.02
C PHE A 73 -7.91 10.06 5.48
N GLN A 74 -8.24 9.79 4.21
CA GLN A 74 -9.55 10.13 3.65
C GLN A 74 -10.70 9.33 4.27
N ARG A 75 -10.43 8.10 4.75
CA ARG A 75 -11.44 7.22 5.39
C ARG A 75 -11.71 7.53 6.86
N GLY A 76 -10.96 8.43 7.49
CA GLY A 76 -11.06 8.72 8.93
C GLY A 76 -11.53 10.13 9.30
N GLY A 77 -11.94 10.95 8.33
CA GLY A 77 -11.91 12.42 8.49
C GLY A 77 -13.23 13.12 8.83
N LEU A 78 -14.34 12.82 8.17
CA LEU A 78 -15.52 13.69 8.20
C LEU A 78 -16.79 12.85 8.28
N SER A 79 -17.07 12.28 9.46
CA SER A 79 -18.40 11.76 9.77
C SER A 79 -19.43 12.86 9.45
N CYS A 80 -20.41 12.54 8.61
CA CYS A 80 -21.51 13.46 8.30
C CYS A 80 -22.50 13.61 9.48
N LEU A 81 -22.27 12.87 10.57
CA LEU A 81 -23.09 12.95 11.77
C LEU A 81 -22.77 14.23 12.55
N PRO A 82 -23.78 14.80 13.25
CA PRO A 82 -23.58 15.89 14.17
C PRO A 82 -22.47 15.60 15.19
N SER A 83 -21.74 16.63 15.61
CA SER A 83 -20.60 16.49 16.53
C SER A 83 -20.97 15.96 17.93
N ASP A 84 -22.25 16.06 18.30
CA ASP A 84 -22.83 15.54 19.54
C ASP A 84 -23.42 14.12 19.39
N PHE A 85 -23.33 13.52 18.20
CA PHE A 85 -23.70 12.12 18.01
C PHE A 85 -22.65 11.19 18.65
N PRO A 86 -23.06 10.15 19.39
CA PRO A 86 -22.13 9.28 20.10
C PRO A 86 -21.29 8.43 19.14
N ARG A 87 -19.97 8.67 19.12
CA ARG A 87 -19.03 7.86 18.35
C ARG A 87 -18.64 6.59 19.11
N TYR A 88 -18.76 5.44 18.45
CA TYR A 88 -18.32 4.17 19.02
C TYR A 88 -16.78 4.09 19.07
N PRO A 89 -16.14 3.86 20.24
CA PRO A 89 -14.69 4.08 20.42
C PRO A 89 -13.76 3.21 19.57
N SER A 90 -14.10 1.93 19.35
CA SER A 90 -13.27 0.97 18.61
C SER A 90 -13.70 0.81 17.14
N ALA A 91 -14.70 1.57 16.69
CA ALA A 91 -15.18 1.47 15.33
C ALA A 91 -14.40 2.38 14.39
N SER A 92 -14.13 1.88 13.19
CA SER A 92 -13.59 2.66 12.08
C SER A 92 -14.67 2.95 11.04
N THR A 93 -14.78 4.20 10.59
CA THR A 93 -15.63 4.57 9.46
C THR A 93 -15.17 3.84 8.20
N THR A 94 -16.06 3.02 7.66
CA THR A 94 -15.83 2.28 6.41
C THR A 94 -16.39 3.05 5.23
N ARG A 95 -17.48 3.78 5.43
CA ARG A 95 -18.17 4.52 4.38
C ARG A 95 -19.03 5.64 4.96
N ASP A 96 -19.11 6.76 4.25
CA ASP A 96 -19.97 7.89 4.55
C ASP A 96 -20.62 8.41 3.26
N TYR A 97 -21.91 8.72 3.32
CA TYR A 97 -22.65 9.35 2.24
C TYR A 97 -23.57 10.42 2.81
N THR A 98 -23.60 11.57 2.16
CA THR A 98 -24.58 12.62 2.43
C THR A 98 -25.49 12.76 1.23
N TYR A 99 -26.78 12.50 1.43
CA TYR A 99 -27.80 12.62 0.40
C TYR A 99 -28.58 13.91 0.61
N TYR A 100 -28.66 14.76 -0.41
CA TYR A 100 -29.51 15.94 -0.40
C TYR A 100 -30.83 15.59 -1.09
N GLY A 101 -31.96 15.84 -0.44
CA GLY A 101 -33.25 15.42 -0.96
C GLY A 101 -34.41 16.20 -0.38
N THR A 102 -35.58 16.05 -1.01
CA THR A 102 -36.84 16.65 -0.56
C THR A 102 -37.69 15.71 0.29
N ASN A 103 -37.26 14.45 0.44
CA ASN A 103 -37.96 13.42 1.22
C ASN A 103 -37.39 13.29 2.64
N LEU A 104 -36.99 14.42 3.22
CA LEU A 104 -36.42 14.50 4.57
C LEU A 104 -37.47 15.05 5.52
N ALA A 105 -37.22 14.89 6.82
CA ALA A 105 -38.09 15.48 7.82
C ALA A 105 -38.17 17.02 7.65
N PRO A 106 -39.32 17.65 7.95
CA PRO A 106 -39.50 19.08 7.72
C PRO A 106 -38.47 19.92 8.48
N GLY A 107 -37.64 20.66 7.74
CA GLY A 107 -36.56 21.49 8.29
C GLY A 107 -35.16 20.89 8.12
N ASP A 108 -35.07 19.63 7.75
CA ASP A 108 -33.83 18.94 7.42
C ASP A 108 -33.53 19.09 5.90
N THR A 109 -32.25 19.09 5.56
CA THR A 109 -31.74 19.41 4.21
C THR A 109 -30.89 18.30 3.61
N HIS A 110 -30.40 17.39 4.44
CA HIS A 110 -29.64 16.22 4.03
C HIS A 110 -29.90 14.99 4.92
N GLU A 111 -29.76 13.79 4.36
CA GLU A 111 -29.66 12.53 5.09
C GLU A 111 -28.18 12.13 5.15
N CYS A 112 -27.66 11.88 6.34
CA CYS A 112 -26.35 11.28 6.56
C CYS A 112 -26.50 9.77 6.69
N GLN A 113 -25.76 9.03 5.87
CA GLN A 113 -25.60 7.59 5.99
C GLN A 113 -24.13 7.26 6.29
N GLU A 114 -23.84 6.75 7.48
CA GLU A 114 -22.49 6.34 7.88
C GLU A 114 -22.44 4.83 8.18
N VAL A 115 -21.42 4.15 7.66
CA VAL A 115 -21.15 2.74 7.92
C VAL A 115 -19.84 2.62 8.67
N LEU A 116 -19.91 2.10 9.89
CA LEU A 116 -18.76 1.82 10.74
C LEU A 116 -18.55 0.31 10.86
N ALA A 117 -17.31 -0.10 11.10
CA ALA A 117 -16.96 -1.47 11.40
C ALA A 117 -16.26 -1.55 12.76
N SER A 118 -16.69 -2.51 13.59
CA SER A 118 -16.10 -2.83 14.89
C SER A 118 -15.78 -4.32 14.98
N ASN A 119 -14.79 -4.68 15.80
CA ASN A 119 -14.47 -6.06 16.17
C ASN A 119 -15.21 -6.54 17.42
N ASP A 120 -16.09 -5.70 17.99
CA ASP A 120 -16.88 -6.03 19.16
C ASP A 120 -18.18 -6.73 18.77
N ASP A 121 -18.73 -7.52 19.69
CA ASP A 121 -20.03 -8.20 19.53
C ASP A 121 -21.20 -7.22 19.38
N VAL A 122 -22.23 -7.65 18.64
CA VAL A 122 -23.43 -6.85 18.38
C VAL A 122 -24.07 -6.35 19.67
N SER A 123 -24.19 -7.20 20.70
CA SER A 123 -24.79 -6.81 21.98
C SER A 123 -24.04 -5.67 22.67
N THR A 124 -22.70 -5.70 22.65
CA THR A 124 -21.86 -4.65 23.23
C THR A 124 -22.07 -3.32 22.53
N VAL A 125 -22.15 -3.36 21.20
CA VAL A 125 -22.42 -2.19 20.37
C VAL A 125 -23.84 -1.66 20.59
N THR A 126 -24.83 -2.55 20.65
CA THR A 126 -26.22 -2.20 20.94
C THR A 126 -26.37 -1.54 22.31
N ASP A 127 -25.78 -2.12 23.36
CA ASP A 127 -25.87 -1.55 24.70
C ASP A 127 -25.18 -0.16 24.79
N PHE A 128 -24.09 0.04 24.06
CA PHE A 128 -23.46 1.36 23.93
C PHE A 128 -24.42 2.40 23.33
N TYR A 129 -24.99 2.11 22.15
CA TYR A 129 -25.89 3.06 21.49
C TYR A 129 -27.18 3.24 22.28
N ALA A 130 -27.74 2.19 22.86
CA ALA A 130 -28.93 2.26 23.70
C ALA A 130 -28.68 3.17 24.93
N GLY A 131 -27.49 3.06 25.55
CA GLY A 131 -27.09 3.93 26.65
C GLY A 131 -26.92 5.38 26.23
N LYS A 132 -26.20 5.63 25.12
CA LYS A 132 -25.87 7.01 24.68
C LYS A 132 -27.04 7.73 24.04
N LEU A 133 -27.85 7.05 23.24
CA LEU A 133 -29.03 7.62 22.58
C LEU A 133 -30.23 7.78 23.53
N SER A 134 -30.08 7.39 24.80
CA SER A 134 -31.02 7.69 25.87
C SER A 134 -30.59 8.89 26.73
N THR A 135 -29.55 9.63 26.33
CA THR A 135 -28.97 10.73 27.11
C THR A 135 -28.78 11.98 26.27
N GLY A 136 -28.73 13.14 26.94
CA GLY A 136 -28.50 14.42 26.29
C GLY A 136 -29.68 14.86 25.42
N ASP A 137 -29.39 15.28 24.19
CA ASP A 137 -30.40 15.70 23.21
C ASP A 137 -30.94 14.52 22.38
N TRP A 138 -30.64 13.28 22.75
CA TRP A 138 -31.07 12.09 22.03
C TRP A 138 -32.11 11.31 22.83
N LYS A 139 -33.07 10.72 22.12
CA LYS A 139 -34.07 9.83 22.70
C LYS A 139 -34.36 8.66 21.77
N ILE A 140 -34.35 7.46 22.32
CA ILE A 140 -34.78 6.24 21.62
C ILE A 140 -36.30 6.26 21.43
N THR A 141 -36.73 6.02 20.19
CA THR A 141 -38.14 5.88 19.80
C THR A 141 -38.54 4.43 19.57
N SER A 142 -37.58 3.56 19.25
CA SER A 142 -37.77 2.10 19.14
C SER A 142 -36.45 1.37 19.42
N ASP A 143 -36.50 0.26 20.17
CA ASP A 143 -35.37 -0.65 20.42
C ASP A 143 -35.78 -2.07 20.01
N ASP A 144 -35.47 -2.43 18.77
CA ASP A 144 -35.68 -3.79 18.26
C ASP A 144 -34.35 -4.57 18.30
N ARG A 145 -34.09 -5.15 19.45
CA ARG A 145 -32.90 -5.99 19.68
C ARG A 145 -32.92 -7.30 18.89
N ALA A 146 -34.06 -7.74 18.37
CA ALA A 146 -34.14 -8.97 17.59
C ALA A 146 -33.56 -8.77 16.17
N THR A 147 -33.81 -7.60 15.59
CA THR A 147 -33.27 -7.21 14.27
C THR A 147 -31.96 -6.43 14.38
N GLY A 148 -31.64 -5.92 15.56
CA GLY A 148 -30.49 -5.03 15.78
C GLY A 148 -30.76 -3.63 15.26
N GLU A 149 -32.02 -3.19 15.24
CA GLU A 149 -32.43 -1.86 14.79
C GLU A 149 -32.78 -0.97 16.01
N LEU A 150 -32.11 0.18 16.13
CA LEU A 150 -32.40 1.22 17.11
C LEU A 150 -32.88 2.48 16.38
N LYS A 151 -34.10 2.94 16.67
CA LYS A 151 -34.61 4.23 16.16
C LYS A 151 -34.50 5.28 17.23
N PHE A 152 -34.10 6.49 16.83
CA PHE A 152 -33.91 7.61 17.73
C PHE A 152 -34.37 8.92 17.09
N ALA A 153 -34.56 9.92 17.93
CA ALA A 153 -34.88 11.28 17.52
C ALA A 153 -34.13 12.28 18.42
N ARG A 154 -33.97 13.52 17.94
CA ARG A 154 -33.53 14.61 18.82
C ARG A 154 -34.65 15.04 19.78
N VAL A 155 -34.29 15.41 21.00
CA VAL A 155 -35.21 15.99 21.98
C VAL A 155 -35.56 17.43 21.62
N SER A 156 -34.57 18.22 21.22
CA SER A 156 -34.72 19.62 20.79
C SER A 156 -35.47 19.77 19.46
N ARG A 157 -35.38 18.75 18.59
CA ARG A 157 -36.03 18.70 17.28
C ARG A 157 -36.57 17.29 17.00
N PRO A 158 -37.78 16.95 17.47
CA PRO A 158 -38.34 15.60 17.33
C PRO A 158 -38.55 15.12 15.88
N LEU A 159 -38.50 16.03 14.90
CA LEU A 159 -38.57 15.72 13.48
C LEU A 159 -37.24 15.17 12.94
N THR A 160 -36.10 15.58 13.52
CA THR A 160 -34.78 15.02 13.19
C THR A 160 -34.69 13.62 13.77
N VAL A 161 -34.86 12.63 12.90
CA VAL A 161 -34.93 11.21 13.25
C VAL A 161 -33.78 10.43 12.61
N GLY A 162 -33.44 9.30 13.23
CA GLY A 162 -32.44 8.42 12.68
C GLY A 162 -32.62 6.97 13.11
N VAL A 163 -31.84 6.12 12.47
CA VAL A 163 -31.80 4.67 12.69
C VAL A 163 -30.35 4.23 12.81
N VAL A 164 -30.07 3.35 13.76
CA VAL A 164 -28.81 2.61 13.87
C VAL A 164 -29.12 1.12 13.68
N ASP A 165 -28.62 0.54 12.61
CA ASP A 165 -28.67 -0.90 12.34
C ASP A 165 -27.34 -1.55 12.71
N MET A 166 -27.38 -2.59 13.54
CA MET A 166 -26.21 -3.33 13.99
C MET A 166 -26.24 -4.73 13.41
N LEU A 167 -25.36 -4.97 12.44
CA LEU A 167 -25.33 -6.20 11.66
C LEU A 167 -24.14 -7.06 12.09
N GLY A 168 -24.44 -8.23 12.66
CA GLY A 168 -23.44 -9.24 12.98
C GLY A 168 -22.81 -9.86 11.73
N ARG A 169 -21.47 -9.87 11.69
CA ARG A 169 -20.64 -10.47 10.62
C ARG A 169 -19.60 -11.39 11.26
N GLY A 170 -20.07 -12.47 11.87
CA GLY A 170 -19.20 -13.38 12.65
C GLY A 170 -18.74 -12.71 13.93
N GLN A 171 -17.43 -12.45 14.05
CA GLN A 171 -16.80 -11.77 15.20
C GLN A 171 -16.75 -10.24 15.04
N HIS A 172 -17.34 -9.70 13.96
CA HIS A 172 -17.34 -8.26 13.68
C HIS A 172 -18.76 -7.74 13.66
N THR A 173 -18.94 -6.48 14.03
CA THR A 173 -20.21 -5.77 13.93
C THR A 173 -20.08 -4.64 12.91
N VAL A 174 -20.99 -4.61 11.94
CA VAL A 174 -21.16 -3.48 11.03
C VAL A 174 -22.28 -2.61 11.57
N ILE A 175 -21.99 -1.34 11.79
CA ILE A 175 -22.95 -0.35 12.31
C ILE A 175 -23.33 0.53 11.13
N GLN A 176 -24.61 0.55 10.76
CA GLN A 176 -25.12 1.48 9.75
C GLN A 176 -25.97 2.52 10.45
N ILE A 177 -25.64 3.78 10.24
CA ILE A 177 -26.32 4.91 10.84
C ILE A 177 -26.96 5.69 9.72
N LYS A 178 -28.24 6.01 9.87
CA LYS A 178 -28.98 6.93 9.02
C LYS A 178 -29.56 8.03 9.89
N LEU A 179 -29.39 9.28 9.48
CA LEU A 179 -29.88 10.44 10.22
C LEU A 179 -30.29 11.54 9.27
N ASP A 180 -31.53 12.02 9.41
CA ASP A 180 -32.02 13.22 8.73
C ASP A 180 -31.54 14.45 9.50
N SER A 181 -30.97 15.46 8.83
CA SER A 181 -30.43 16.70 9.44
C SER A 181 -30.40 17.93 8.51
#